data_AF-A0AAD9FBU7-F1
#
_entry.id   AF-A0AAD9FBU7-F1
#
_cell.length_a   1.000
_cell.length_b   1.000
_cell.length_c   1.000
_cell.angle_alpha   90.00
_cell.angle_beta   90.00
_cell.angle_gamma   90.00
#
_symmetry.space_group_name_H-M   'P 1'
#
loop_
_entity.id
_entity.type
_entity.pdbx_description
1 polymer ?
#
loop_
_entity_poly.entity_id
_entity_poly.type
_entity_poly.pdbx_seq_one_letter_code
_entity_poly.pdbx_strand_id
1 'polypeptide(L)'
;MAHLYLLICMLACHCPVSGLFDWLKGGSAPKAAAAAPPPPPAAAEVPAQFEMVTADERFLAEAKQMEISPLDGCHYKVVARLKVSCENLPEEQLAKLGVVLFNCQAEAEGRCTFPCTEEMTLKECTADMDSDTWNAYHIVSNRARSVCYATRQQLFRRRAEHTVNALISTATSQLDAMKDLKEGQLELKELTAASLDKVLDGHIVLQAQQGKLFEGQGQMESSLKDNLERLGQEKALIASGQELVAQLIQGITKKMENVSEHLQTQGSEVQDSHKAIVKDLAAVRHQAQDIHQKIDHSVSELLQYQDQTSQYYTDLMKKLEHINGTLGATLHFLDKMQSRIEERLHMIQATSAGQV
;
A
#
# COMPACT_ATOMS: atom_id res chain seq x y z
N MET A 1 10.44 -44.57 44.64
CA MET A 1 11.83 -44.76 44.17
C MET A 1 12.04 -44.30 42.73
N ALA A 2 11.15 -44.58 41.76
CA ALA A 2 11.33 -44.14 40.37
C ALA A 2 11.27 -42.61 40.14
N HIS A 3 10.46 -41.89 40.91
CA HIS A 3 10.34 -40.42 40.78
C HIS A 3 11.54 -39.64 41.32
N LEU A 4 12.31 -40.20 42.25
CA LEU A 4 13.51 -39.56 42.80
C LEU A 4 14.68 -39.61 41.80
N TYR A 5 14.81 -40.72 41.06
CA TYR A 5 15.82 -40.87 40.02
C TYR A 5 15.56 -39.97 38.81
N LEU A 6 14.28 -39.71 38.47
CA LEU A 6 13.94 -38.83 37.35
C LEU A 6 14.31 -37.35 37.62
N LEU A 7 14.16 -36.90 38.88
CA LEU A 7 14.52 -35.55 39.30
C LEU A 7 16.04 -35.34 39.33
N ILE A 8 16.81 -36.35 39.73
CA ILE A 8 18.28 -36.29 39.74
C ILE A 8 18.85 -36.27 38.32
N CYS A 9 18.24 -37.00 37.37
CA CYS A 9 18.64 -36.95 35.96
C CYS A 9 18.38 -35.58 35.30
N MET A 10 17.32 -34.87 35.70
CA MET A 10 17.01 -33.54 35.14
C MET A 10 17.93 -32.43 35.68
N LEU A 11 18.46 -32.58 36.91
CA LEU A 11 19.43 -31.64 37.50
C LEU A 11 20.88 -31.83 37.00
N ALA A 12 21.22 -33.04 36.53
CA ALA A 12 22.55 -33.36 35.99
C ALA A 12 22.73 -33.01 34.51
N CYS A 13 21.66 -32.66 33.78
CA CYS A 13 21.71 -32.34 32.36
C CYS A 13 21.89 -30.83 32.14
N HIS A 14 23.11 -30.33 32.36
CA HIS A 14 23.51 -28.99 31.91
C HIS A 14 23.74 -29.00 30.39
N CYS A 15 22.66 -28.97 29.62
CA CYS A 15 22.74 -28.61 28.20
C CYS A 15 22.89 -27.08 28.09
N PRO A 16 23.94 -26.55 27.46
CA PRO A 16 24.02 -25.13 27.19
C PRO A 16 22.97 -24.80 26.13
N VAL A 17 21.83 -24.23 26.54
CA VAL A 17 20.83 -23.66 25.62
C VAL A 17 21.40 -22.34 25.09
N SER A 18 22.36 -22.45 24.19
CA SER A 18 22.83 -21.32 23.38
C SER A 18 21.99 -21.32 22.10
N GLY A 19 21.04 -20.39 21.97
CA GLY A 19 20.33 -20.25 20.71
C GLY A 19 19.02 -19.46 20.71
N LEU A 20 18.45 -19.08 21.85
CA LEU A 20 17.14 -18.39 21.85
C LEU A 20 17.21 -16.86 21.90
N PHE A 21 18.36 -16.25 22.23
CA PHE A 21 18.48 -14.78 22.43
C PHE A 21 19.61 -14.11 21.63
N ASP A 22 20.20 -14.77 20.62
CA ASP A 22 21.31 -14.20 19.84
C ASP A 22 20.91 -13.02 18.93
N TRP A 23 19.61 -12.82 18.67
CA TRP A 23 19.14 -11.66 17.88
C TRP A 23 19.07 -10.35 18.68
N LEU A 24 19.13 -10.38 20.03
CA LEU A 24 19.12 -9.17 20.86
C LEU A 24 20.50 -8.51 21.00
N LYS A 25 21.57 -9.17 20.52
CA LYS A 25 22.92 -8.58 20.42
C LYS A 25 23.13 -8.10 19.00
N GLY A 26 22.84 -6.82 18.79
CA GLY A 26 23.14 -6.12 17.55
C GLY A 26 24.58 -6.38 17.08
N GLY A 27 24.70 -6.66 15.79
CA GLY A 27 25.94 -7.09 15.16
C GLY A 27 27.12 -6.15 15.43
N SER A 28 28.20 -6.74 15.91
CA SER A 28 29.54 -6.20 15.69
C SER A 28 30.28 -7.19 14.79
N ALA A 29 30.73 -6.68 13.65
CA ALA A 29 31.61 -7.38 12.72
C ALA A 29 32.85 -7.94 13.46
N PRO A 30 33.49 -9.01 12.96
CA PRO A 30 34.68 -9.57 13.59
C PRO A 30 35.81 -8.52 13.56
N LYS A 31 36.01 -7.87 14.71
CA LYS A 31 37.15 -7.00 14.94
C LYS A 31 38.36 -7.92 15.04
N ALA A 32 39.27 -7.77 14.08
CA ALA A 32 40.59 -8.41 14.08
C ALA A 32 41.19 -8.33 15.49
N ALA A 33 41.78 -9.44 15.93
CA ALA A 33 42.44 -9.60 17.21
C ALA A 33 43.26 -8.35 17.53
N ALA A 34 42.78 -7.56 18.50
CA ALA A 34 43.52 -6.44 19.04
C ALA A 34 44.76 -7.04 19.73
N ALA A 35 45.90 -6.86 19.09
CA ALA A 35 47.20 -7.09 19.71
C ALA A 35 47.22 -6.39 21.06
N ALA A 36 47.77 -7.08 22.06
CA ALA A 36 48.06 -6.50 23.36
C ALA A 36 48.74 -5.14 23.18
N PRO A 37 48.40 -4.11 23.98
CA PRO A 37 49.09 -2.84 23.90
C PRO A 37 50.58 -3.11 24.12
N PRO A 38 51.46 -2.58 23.25
CA PRO A 38 52.89 -2.68 23.49
C PRO A 38 53.20 -2.05 24.86
N PRO A 39 54.20 -2.57 25.61
CA PRO A 39 54.64 -1.94 26.84
C PRO A 39 54.90 -0.45 26.56
N PRO A 40 54.58 0.45 27.50
CA PRO A 40 54.78 1.88 27.29
C PRO A 40 56.21 2.09 26.79
N PRO A 41 56.42 2.88 25.72
CA PRO A 41 57.77 3.18 25.29
C PRO A 41 58.51 3.70 26.51
N ALA A 42 59.64 3.05 26.85
CA ALA A 42 60.59 3.56 27.82
C ALA A 42 60.70 5.05 27.52
N ALA A 43 60.28 5.88 28.48
CA ALA A 43 60.17 7.31 28.31
C ALA A 43 61.47 7.76 27.65
N ALA A 44 61.39 8.10 26.36
CA ALA A 44 62.43 8.85 25.73
C ALA A 44 62.58 10.04 26.65
N GLU A 45 63.75 10.19 27.24
CA GLU A 45 64.15 11.36 28.00
C GLU A 45 63.95 12.55 27.06
N VAL A 46 62.73 13.08 27.01
CA VAL A 46 62.48 14.40 26.48
C VAL A 46 63.30 15.27 27.42
N PRO A 47 64.40 15.87 26.95
CA PRO A 47 65.25 16.65 27.82
C PRO A 47 64.35 17.74 28.38
N ALA A 48 64.10 17.66 29.69
CA ALA A 48 63.26 18.61 30.38
C ALA A 48 63.80 20.00 30.01
N GLN A 49 63.00 20.78 29.30
CA GLN A 49 63.28 22.18 28.98
C GLN A 49 63.14 22.99 30.27
N PHE A 50 64.07 22.79 31.19
CA PHE A 50 64.49 23.80 32.13
C PHE A 50 66.01 23.80 32.12
N GLU A 51 66.52 24.74 31.35
CA GLU A 51 67.91 24.93 31.01
C GLU A 51 68.71 25.29 32.26
N MET A 52 69.39 24.30 32.82
CA MET A 52 70.76 24.50 33.24
C MET A 52 71.58 23.39 32.63
N VAL A 53 71.99 23.60 31.37
CA VAL A 53 73.30 23.13 30.93
C VAL A 53 74.26 23.81 31.91
N THR A 54 74.55 23.14 33.03
CA THR A 54 75.48 23.64 34.03
C THR A 54 76.74 24.00 33.28
N ALA A 55 77.33 25.17 33.52
CA ALA A 55 78.53 25.63 32.84
C ALA A 55 79.62 24.54 32.71
N ASP A 56 79.63 23.58 33.65
CA ASP A 56 80.32 22.30 33.62
C ASP A 56 80.20 21.48 32.32
N GLU A 57 79.01 21.28 31.73
CA GLU A 57 78.86 20.41 30.54
C GLU A 57 79.43 21.07 29.28
N ARG A 58 79.31 22.40 29.17
CA ARG A 58 79.93 23.20 28.11
C ARG A 58 81.45 23.26 28.26
N PHE A 59 81.92 23.44 29.50
CA PHE A 59 83.35 23.40 29.84
C PHE A 59 83.96 22.01 29.58
N LEU A 60 83.22 20.92 29.84
CA LEU A 60 83.66 19.54 29.56
C LEU A 60 83.73 19.25 28.04
N ALA A 61 82.86 19.86 27.24
CA ALA A 61 82.91 19.75 25.77
C ALA A 61 84.08 20.53 25.15
N GLU A 62 84.41 21.70 25.71
CA GLU A 62 85.58 22.51 25.31
C GLU A 62 86.91 21.89 25.78
N ALA A 63 86.96 21.30 26.98
CA ALA A 63 88.15 20.62 27.50
C ALA A 63 88.56 19.37 26.68
N LYS A 64 87.60 18.69 26.03
CA LYS A 64 87.88 17.59 25.09
C LYS A 64 88.66 18.05 23.84
N GLN A 65 88.68 19.34 23.53
CA GLN A 65 89.34 19.91 22.34
C GLN A 65 90.73 20.50 22.64
N MET A 66 91.18 20.52 23.91
CA MET A 66 92.50 21.02 24.29
C MET A 66 93.46 19.85 24.61
N GLU A 67 94.77 20.03 24.40
CA GLU A 67 95.79 19.07 24.79
C GLU A 67 95.80 18.92 26.32
N ILE A 68 95.14 17.85 26.79
CA ILE A 68 94.98 17.56 28.21
C ILE A 68 96.32 17.11 28.79
N SER A 69 96.82 17.79 29.83
CA SER A 69 97.99 17.34 30.58
C SER A 69 97.79 15.90 31.08
N PRO A 70 98.83 15.04 31.17
CA PRO A 70 98.69 13.68 31.69
C PRO A 70 97.95 13.60 33.03
N LEU A 71 98.14 14.60 33.90
CA LEU A 71 97.44 14.76 35.16
C LEU A 71 95.93 15.03 34.98
N ASP A 72 95.59 15.97 34.08
CA ASP A 72 94.22 16.33 33.77
C ASP A 72 93.46 15.15 33.13
N GLY A 73 94.15 14.30 32.36
CA GLY A 73 93.58 13.08 31.79
C GLY A 73 93.26 12.02 32.85
N CYS A 74 94.12 11.86 33.84
CA CYS A 74 93.89 10.96 34.98
C CYS A 74 92.73 11.48 35.86
N HIS A 75 92.77 12.77 36.22
CA HIS A 75 91.69 13.43 36.97
C HIS A 75 90.35 13.34 36.25
N TYR A 76 90.31 13.58 34.93
CA TYR A 76 89.09 13.49 34.14
C TYR A 76 88.46 12.10 34.22
N LYS A 77 89.25 11.03 34.06
CA LYS A 77 88.73 9.64 34.15
C LYS A 77 88.13 9.35 35.52
N VAL A 78 88.81 9.77 36.59
CA VAL A 78 88.38 9.57 37.97
C VAL A 78 87.12 10.38 38.29
N VAL A 79 87.06 11.65 37.87
CA VAL A 79 85.91 12.54 38.08
C VAL A 79 84.71 12.12 37.23
N ALA A 80 84.93 11.66 36.00
CA ALA A 80 83.86 11.11 35.16
C ALA A 80 83.26 9.85 35.79
N ARG A 81 84.10 8.94 36.31
CA ARG A 81 83.64 7.78 37.07
C ARG A 81 82.85 8.21 38.30
N LEU A 82 83.37 9.17 39.07
CA LEU A 82 82.70 9.74 40.24
C LEU A 82 81.30 10.27 39.88
N LYS A 83 81.17 11.12 38.86
CA LYS A 83 79.88 11.71 38.44
C LYS A 83 78.85 10.66 38.03
N VAL A 84 79.26 9.59 37.35
CA VAL A 84 78.35 8.52 36.90
C VAL A 84 77.95 7.58 38.04
N SER A 85 78.88 7.20 38.92
CA SER A 85 78.61 6.22 39.97
C SER A 85 78.11 6.82 41.29
N CYS A 86 78.25 8.14 41.50
CA CYS A 86 77.98 8.80 42.79
C CYS A 86 76.58 8.60 43.37
N GLU A 87 75.59 8.31 42.53
CA GLU A 87 74.24 8.02 43.01
C GLU A 87 74.21 6.78 43.92
N ASN A 88 74.97 5.74 43.56
CA ASN A 88 74.94 4.41 44.17
C ASN A 88 76.29 3.98 44.75
N LEU A 89 77.27 4.89 44.84
CA LEU A 89 78.62 4.58 45.31
C LEU A 89 78.65 4.52 46.85
N PRO A 90 79.07 3.39 47.45
CA PRO A 90 79.26 3.32 48.90
C PRO A 90 80.48 4.14 49.35
N GLU A 91 80.47 4.56 50.61
CA GLU A 91 81.48 5.45 51.21
C GLU A 91 82.92 4.88 51.09
N GLU A 92 83.06 3.56 51.19
CA GLU A 92 84.36 2.90 51.05
C GLU A 92 84.90 2.97 49.61
N GLN A 93 84.05 2.79 48.60
CA GLN A 93 84.47 2.92 47.19
C GLN A 93 84.79 4.37 46.83
N LEU A 94 84.07 5.32 47.42
CA LEU A 94 84.37 6.75 47.32
C LEU A 94 85.74 7.08 47.93
N ALA A 95 86.07 6.47 49.07
CA ALA A 95 87.38 6.62 49.70
C ALA A 95 88.52 6.00 48.88
N LYS A 96 88.32 4.80 48.30
CA LYS A 96 89.28 4.16 47.36
C LYS A 96 89.49 5.01 46.11
N LEU A 97 88.43 5.63 45.59
CA LEU A 97 88.54 6.56 44.47
C LEU A 97 89.37 7.81 44.84
N GLY A 98 89.31 8.24 46.11
CA GLY A 98 90.20 9.24 46.67
C GLY A 98 91.68 8.84 46.62
N VAL A 99 92.00 7.55 46.81
CA VAL A 99 93.37 7.02 46.65
C VAL A 99 93.80 7.05 45.17
N VAL A 100 92.91 6.67 44.25
CA VAL A 100 93.18 6.75 42.80
C VAL A 100 93.42 8.20 42.38
N LEU A 101 92.62 9.15 42.89
CA LEU A 101 92.79 10.57 42.62
C LEU A 101 94.11 11.11 43.20
N PHE A 102 94.49 10.67 44.39
CA PHE A 102 95.78 10.98 44.99
C PHE A 102 96.94 10.43 44.14
N ASN A 103 96.84 9.20 43.65
CA ASN A 103 97.85 8.58 42.80
C ASN A 103 98.04 9.31 41.48
N CYS A 104 96.97 9.85 40.87
CA CYS A 104 97.10 10.71 39.68
C CYS A 104 98.05 11.89 39.94
N GLN A 105 97.87 12.58 41.08
CA GLN A 105 98.72 13.70 41.49
C GLN A 105 100.14 13.25 41.81
N ALA A 106 100.28 12.14 42.56
CA ALA A 106 101.58 11.61 42.94
C ALA A 106 102.42 11.18 41.72
N GLU A 107 101.80 10.49 40.75
CA GLU A 107 102.46 10.05 39.52
C GLU A 107 102.92 11.23 38.66
N ALA A 108 102.08 12.26 38.50
CA ALA A 108 102.44 13.47 37.74
C ALA A 108 103.60 14.26 38.36
N GLU A 109 103.75 14.21 39.69
CA GLU A 109 104.86 14.82 40.42
C GLU A 109 106.09 13.89 40.58
N GLY A 110 106.04 12.66 40.06
CA GLY A 110 107.12 11.68 40.20
C GLY A 110 107.30 11.14 41.62
N ARG A 111 106.24 11.13 42.43
CA ARG A 111 106.21 10.63 43.81
C ARG A 111 105.70 9.18 43.87
N CYS A 112 105.89 8.55 45.03
CA CYS A 112 105.39 7.20 45.29
C CYS A 112 103.86 7.13 45.17
N THR A 113 103.36 6.15 44.40
CA THR A 113 101.94 5.82 44.27
C THR A 113 101.59 4.59 45.10
N PHE A 114 100.34 4.48 45.55
CA PHE A 114 99.88 3.38 46.40
C PHE A 114 98.89 2.49 45.65
N PRO A 115 99.16 1.17 45.49
CA PRO A 115 98.25 0.29 44.76
C PRO A 115 96.90 0.18 45.49
N CYS A 116 95.81 0.43 44.77
CA CYS A 116 94.46 0.29 45.30
C CYS A 116 93.53 -0.29 44.24
N THR A 117 93.16 -1.56 44.41
CA THR A 117 92.18 -2.25 43.55
C THR A 117 90.79 -2.23 44.18
N GLU A 118 89.76 -2.62 43.44
CA GLU A 118 88.38 -2.65 43.95
C GLU A 118 88.18 -3.69 45.07
N GLU A 119 88.97 -4.76 45.03
CA GLU A 119 88.93 -5.91 45.96
C GLU A 119 89.64 -5.61 47.29
N MET A 120 90.69 -4.78 47.26
CA MET A 120 91.45 -4.37 48.45
C MET A 120 90.60 -3.46 49.34
N THR A 121 90.63 -3.67 50.65
CA THR A 121 90.01 -2.75 51.62
C THR A 121 90.72 -1.40 51.64
N LEU A 122 90.02 -0.35 52.07
CA LEU A 122 90.63 0.97 52.20
C LEU A 122 91.89 0.95 53.08
N LYS A 123 91.88 0.15 54.14
CA LYS A 123 93.01 0.00 55.07
C LYS A 123 94.25 -0.54 54.36
N GLU A 124 94.09 -1.48 53.43
CA GLU A 124 95.19 -2.05 52.66
C GLU A 124 95.76 -1.03 51.67
N CYS A 125 94.92 -0.19 51.05
CA CYS A 125 95.37 0.86 50.14
C CYS A 125 96.20 1.96 50.80
N THR A 126 96.09 2.13 52.12
CA THR A 126 96.68 3.26 52.85
C THR A 126 97.67 2.83 53.94
N ALA A 127 97.99 1.54 54.03
CA ALA A 127 98.83 0.99 55.10
C ALA A 127 100.25 1.56 55.11
N ASP A 128 100.81 1.80 53.92
CA ASP A 128 102.20 2.25 53.74
C ASP A 128 102.33 3.79 53.68
N MET A 129 101.24 4.54 53.91
CA MET A 129 101.27 6.00 53.90
C MET A 129 101.86 6.53 55.21
N ASP A 130 102.88 7.38 55.11
CA ASP A 130 103.35 8.16 56.26
C ASP A 130 102.35 9.26 56.65
N SER A 131 102.58 9.95 57.77
CA SER A 131 101.64 10.93 58.32
C SER A 131 101.30 12.07 57.35
N ASP A 132 102.27 12.54 56.55
CA ASP A 132 102.04 13.66 55.63
C ASP A 132 101.28 13.18 54.38
N THR A 133 101.64 11.99 53.88
CA THR A 133 100.92 11.32 52.78
C THR A 133 99.48 10.99 53.16
N TRP A 134 99.25 10.48 54.37
CA TRP A 134 97.90 10.20 54.89
C TRP A 134 97.04 11.46 54.98
N ASN A 135 97.61 12.59 55.43
CA ASN A 135 96.93 13.88 55.45
C ASN A 135 96.59 14.37 54.04
N ALA A 136 97.51 14.25 53.08
CA ALA A 136 97.28 14.62 51.69
C ALA A 136 96.17 13.77 51.05
N TYR A 137 96.18 12.46 51.27
CA TYR A 137 95.08 11.57 50.88
C TYR A 137 93.75 12.02 51.49
N HIS A 138 93.70 12.33 52.78
CA HIS A 138 92.48 12.78 53.45
C HIS A 138 91.88 14.05 52.82
N ILE A 139 92.73 15.01 52.43
CA ILE A 139 92.30 16.24 51.75
C ILE A 139 91.67 15.92 50.39
N VAL A 140 92.34 15.09 49.58
CA VAL A 140 91.85 14.69 48.25
C VAL A 140 90.56 13.88 48.35
N SER A 141 90.51 12.93 49.29
CA SER A 141 89.34 12.10 49.60
C SER A 141 88.14 12.95 50.04
N ASN A 142 88.35 13.94 50.92
CA ASN A 142 87.28 14.86 51.31
C ASN A 142 86.78 15.74 50.16
N ARG A 143 87.66 16.20 49.27
CA ARG A 143 87.24 16.91 48.04
C ARG A 143 86.38 16.02 47.15
N ALA A 144 86.76 14.76 46.96
CA ALA A 144 85.96 13.79 46.21
C ALA A 144 84.57 13.57 46.84
N ARG A 145 84.49 13.49 48.17
CA ARG A 145 83.21 13.43 48.90
C ARG A 145 82.33 14.66 48.65
N SER A 146 82.89 15.85 48.76
CA SER A 146 82.14 17.10 48.51
C SER A 146 81.55 17.15 47.11
N VAL A 147 82.33 16.79 46.08
CA VAL A 147 81.85 16.73 44.69
C VAL A 147 80.74 15.69 44.54
N CYS A 148 80.90 14.52 45.17
CA CYS A 148 79.90 13.46 45.10
C CYS A 148 78.57 13.88 45.72
N TYR A 149 78.59 14.43 46.93
CA TYR A 149 77.38 14.89 47.60
C TYR A 149 76.71 16.06 46.88
N ALA A 150 77.49 17.00 46.33
CA ALA A 150 76.95 18.08 45.50
C ALA A 150 76.24 17.53 44.25
N THR A 151 76.85 16.55 43.57
CA THR A 151 76.28 15.88 42.39
C THR A 151 74.98 15.16 42.74
N ARG A 152 74.93 14.43 43.87
CA ARG A 152 73.71 13.77 44.35
C ARG A 152 72.59 14.76 44.67
N GLN A 153 72.91 15.89 45.29
CA GLN A 153 71.93 16.93 45.59
C GLN A 153 71.35 17.55 44.31
N GLN A 154 72.18 17.79 43.30
CA GLN A 154 71.73 18.28 42.01
C GLN A 154 70.81 17.28 41.30
N LEU A 155 71.19 16.00 41.32
CA LEU A 155 70.38 14.91 40.73
C LEU A 155 69.02 14.79 41.42
N PHE A 156 68.99 14.84 42.75
CA PHE A 156 67.76 14.85 43.53
C PHE A 156 66.87 16.04 43.14
N ARG A 157 67.45 17.24 43.05
CA ARG A 157 66.73 18.45 42.64
C ARG A 157 66.12 18.31 41.24
N ARG A 158 66.89 17.87 40.25
CA ARG A 158 66.40 17.67 38.86
C ARG A 158 65.24 16.67 38.81
N ARG A 159 65.35 15.55 39.54
CA ARG A 159 64.29 14.53 39.59
C ARG A 159 63.03 15.05 40.28
N ALA A 160 63.19 15.82 41.36
CA ALA A 160 62.07 16.45 42.04
C ALA A 160 61.34 17.44 41.11
N GLU A 161 62.09 18.30 40.42
CA GLU A 161 61.54 19.24 39.42
C GLU A 161 60.79 18.50 38.31
N HIS A 162 61.37 17.43 37.75
CA HIS A 162 60.71 16.61 36.73
C HIS A 162 59.41 15.98 37.26
N THR A 163 59.43 15.43 38.48
CA THR A 163 58.27 14.77 39.09
C THR A 163 57.14 15.76 39.35
N VAL A 164 57.47 16.96 39.84
CA VAL A 164 56.50 18.04 40.06
C VAL A 164 55.89 18.48 38.73
N ASN A 165 56.70 18.69 37.69
CA ASN A 165 56.19 19.06 36.36
C ASN A 165 55.27 17.99 35.76
N ALA A 166 55.64 16.71 35.89
CA ALA A 166 54.80 15.59 35.44
C ALA A 166 53.47 15.54 36.21
N LEU A 167 53.49 15.76 37.52
CA LEU A 167 52.27 15.79 38.34
C LEU A 167 51.36 16.97 37.95
N ILE A 168 51.94 18.15 37.74
CA ILE A 168 51.19 19.34 37.28
C ILE A 168 50.54 19.06 35.92
N SER A 169 51.31 18.58 34.95
CA SER A 169 50.80 18.25 33.61
C SER A 169 49.69 17.21 33.65
N THR A 170 49.81 16.21 34.53
CA THR A 170 48.79 15.18 34.72
C THR A 170 47.53 15.79 35.34
N ALA A 171 47.68 16.61 36.39
CA ALA A 171 46.54 17.26 37.05
C ALA A 171 45.79 18.22 36.11
N THR A 172 46.51 18.99 35.29
CA THR A 172 45.88 19.87 34.28
C THR A 172 45.13 19.07 33.23
N SER A 173 45.73 17.99 32.71
CA SER A 173 45.06 17.15 31.72
C SER A 173 43.79 16.48 32.27
N GLN A 174 43.81 16.08 33.55
CA GLN A 174 42.61 15.52 34.20
C GLN A 174 41.53 16.59 34.40
N LEU A 175 41.90 17.82 34.77
CA LEU A 175 40.94 18.93 34.88
C LEU A 175 40.30 19.28 33.53
N ASP A 176 41.09 19.28 32.44
CA ASP A 176 40.57 19.51 31.09
C ASP A 176 39.60 18.39 30.69
N ALA A 177 39.94 17.12 30.93
CA ALA A 177 39.03 16.00 30.68
C ALA A 177 37.72 16.10 31.48
N MET A 178 37.78 16.58 32.74
CA MET A 178 36.57 16.84 33.53
C MET A 178 35.74 18.00 33.00
N LYS A 179 36.38 19.03 32.43
CA LYS A 179 35.71 20.17 31.81
C LYS A 179 34.97 19.73 30.54
N ASP A 180 35.62 18.95 29.68
CA ASP A 180 35.01 18.37 28.48
C ASP A 180 33.82 17.47 28.84
N LEU A 181 33.96 16.65 29.89
CA LEU A 181 32.87 15.82 30.40
C LEU A 181 31.68 16.66 30.87
N LYS A 182 31.92 17.78 31.57
CA LYS A 182 30.87 18.70 32.00
C LYS A 182 30.15 19.34 30.82
N GLU A 183 30.90 19.75 29.79
CA GLU A 183 30.33 20.32 28.56
C GLU A 183 29.46 19.30 27.83
N GLY A 184 29.95 18.07 27.64
CA GLY A 184 29.17 16.99 27.05
C GLY A 184 27.91 16.63 27.85
N GLN A 185 27.94 16.71 29.19
CA GLN A 185 26.73 16.52 30.01
C GLN A 185 25.70 17.64 29.83
N LEU A 186 26.15 18.89 29.65
CA LEU A 186 25.26 20.02 29.39
C LEU A 186 24.59 19.89 28.01
N GLU A 187 25.36 19.55 26.98
CA GLU A 187 24.85 19.31 25.63
C GLU A 187 23.84 18.15 25.62
N LEU A 188 24.17 17.02 26.28
CA LEU A 188 23.25 15.90 26.40
C LEU A 188 21.94 16.30 27.09
N LYS A 189 22.02 17.09 28.16
CA LYS A 189 20.83 17.59 28.87
C LYS A 189 19.95 18.45 27.95
N GLU A 190 20.55 19.33 27.16
CA GLU A 190 19.84 20.18 26.22
C GLU A 190 19.17 19.37 25.10
N LEU A 191 19.91 18.45 24.47
CA LEU A 191 19.38 17.54 23.46
C LEU A 191 18.25 16.65 24.02
N THR A 192 18.40 16.16 25.24
CA THR A 192 17.37 15.36 25.91
C THR A 192 16.11 16.18 26.15
N ALA A 193 16.24 17.43 26.61
CA ALA A 193 15.10 18.33 26.82
C ALA A 193 14.39 18.64 25.50
N ALA A 194 15.14 18.99 24.44
CA ALA A 194 14.59 19.26 23.12
C ALA A 194 13.91 18.02 22.50
N SER A 195 14.46 16.83 22.72
CA SER A 195 13.84 15.58 22.27
C SER A 195 12.55 15.28 23.01
N LEU A 196 12.50 15.52 24.34
CA LEU A 196 11.28 15.33 25.13
C LEU A 196 10.18 16.28 24.66
N ASP A 197 10.52 17.54 24.39
CA ASP A 197 9.59 18.55 23.88
C ASP A 197 8.98 18.13 22.53
N LYS A 198 9.80 17.66 21.59
CA LYS A 198 9.33 17.11 20.31
C LYS A 198 8.41 15.90 20.47
N VAL A 199 8.68 15.03 21.45
CA VAL A 199 7.81 13.88 21.73
C VAL A 199 6.46 14.33 22.28
N LEU A 200 6.44 15.32 23.16
CA LEU A 200 5.21 15.90 23.69
C LEU A 200 4.39 16.56 22.58
N ASP A 201 5.02 17.38 21.73
CA ASP A 201 4.37 17.98 20.56
C ASP A 201 3.80 16.92 19.61
N GLY A 202 4.60 15.89 19.32
CA GLY A 202 4.15 14.74 18.53
C GLY A 202 2.93 14.05 19.13
N HIS A 203 2.88 13.91 20.46
CA HIS A 203 1.74 13.33 21.17
C HIS A 203 0.48 14.20 21.07
N ILE A 204 0.62 15.52 21.20
CA ILE A 204 -0.50 16.47 21.03
C ILE A 204 -1.08 16.37 19.61
N VAL A 205 -0.22 16.31 18.59
CA VAL A 205 -0.65 16.17 17.19
C VAL A 205 -1.36 14.84 16.96
N LEU A 206 -0.80 13.72 17.47
CA LEU A 206 -1.42 12.41 17.36
C LEU A 206 -2.77 12.35 18.08
N GLN A 207 -2.88 12.93 19.28
CA GLN A 207 -4.14 13.02 20.02
C GLN A 207 -5.19 13.81 19.23
N ALA A 208 -4.80 14.94 18.61
CA ALA A 208 -5.68 15.73 17.76
C ALA A 208 -6.13 14.94 16.50
N GLN A 209 -5.23 14.18 15.88
CA GLN A 209 -5.57 13.30 14.76
C GLN A 209 -6.53 12.18 15.19
N GLN A 210 -6.32 11.58 16.35
CA GLN A 210 -7.20 10.54 16.89
C GLN A 210 -8.58 11.09 17.21
N GLY A 211 -8.69 12.32 17.72
CA GLY A 211 -9.96 13.02 17.89
C GLY A 211 -10.74 13.19 16.57
N LYS A 212 -10.05 13.66 15.51
CA LYS A 212 -10.65 13.77 14.17
C LYS A 212 -11.10 12.42 13.61
N LEU A 213 -10.32 11.36 13.86
CA LEU A 213 -10.69 10.00 13.46
C LEU A 213 -11.97 9.54 14.15
N PHE A 214 -12.09 9.78 15.46
CA PHE A 214 -13.30 9.47 16.23
C PHE A 214 -14.53 10.23 15.71
N GLU A 215 -14.40 11.52 15.43
CA GLU A 215 -15.47 12.32 14.83
C GLU A 215 -15.88 11.77 13.46
N GLY A 216 -14.90 11.47 12.59
CA GLY A 216 -15.15 10.88 11.27
C GLY A 216 -15.81 9.50 11.36
N GLN A 217 -15.41 8.67 12.32
CA GLN A 217 -16.03 7.37 12.57
C GLN A 217 -17.49 7.51 13.00
N GLY A 218 -17.80 8.45 13.90
CA GLY A 218 -19.17 8.74 14.32
C GLY A 218 -20.05 9.24 13.16
N GLN A 219 -19.51 10.11 12.29
CA GLN A 219 -20.21 10.56 11.09
C GLN A 219 -20.47 9.42 10.11
N MET A 220 -19.48 8.52 9.93
CA MET A 220 -19.62 7.33 9.09
C MET A 220 -20.69 6.39 9.64
N GLU A 221 -20.70 6.12 10.94
CA GLU A 221 -21.70 5.29 11.61
C GLU A 221 -23.11 5.87 11.44
N SER A 222 -23.29 7.18 11.67
CA SER A 222 -24.56 7.86 11.45
C SER A 222 -25.03 7.74 10.01
N SER A 223 -24.14 8.01 9.05
CA SER A 223 -24.47 7.89 7.62
C SER A 223 -24.83 6.46 7.23
N LEU A 224 -24.15 5.46 7.79
CA LEU A 224 -24.45 4.05 7.54
C LEU A 224 -25.82 3.67 8.09
N LYS A 225 -26.15 4.14 9.29
CA LYS A 225 -27.46 3.93 9.93
C LYS A 225 -28.58 4.56 9.09
N ASP A 226 -28.40 5.80 8.65
CA ASP A 226 -29.37 6.51 7.80
C ASP A 226 -29.58 5.77 6.46
N ASN A 227 -28.50 5.31 5.84
CA ASN A 227 -28.60 4.52 4.60
C ASN A 227 -29.30 3.18 4.85
N LEU A 228 -29.01 2.49 5.95
CA LEU A 228 -29.66 1.24 6.31
C LEU A 228 -31.17 1.43 6.54
N GLU A 229 -31.55 2.53 7.20
CA GLU A 229 -32.96 2.87 7.41
C GLU A 229 -33.68 3.16 6.10
N ARG A 230 -33.06 3.97 5.21
CA ARG A 230 -33.60 4.23 3.87
C ARG A 230 -33.74 2.97 3.03
N LEU A 231 -32.75 2.08 3.07
CA LEU A 231 -32.82 0.76 2.40
C LEU A 231 -33.97 -0.09 2.96
N GLY A 232 -34.19 -0.05 4.28
CA GLY A 232 -35.33 -0.70 4.91
C GLY A 232 -36.69 -0.17 4.41
N GLN A 233 -36.81 1.15 4.30
CA GLN A 233 -38.00 1.81 3.77
C GLN A 233 -38.22 1.48 2.28
N GLU A 234 -37.18 1.54 1.45
CA GLU A 234 -37.26 1.16 0.03
C GLU A 234 -37.65 -0.31 -0.14
N LYS A 235 -37.09 -1.21 0.67
CA LYS A 235 -37.49 -2.63 0.65
C LYS A 235 -38.97 -2.82 0.99
N ALA A 236 -39.49 -2.07 1.97
CA ALA A 236 -40.91 -2.12 2.33
C ALA A 236 -41.81 -1.57 1.20
N LEU A 237 -41.38 -0.49 0.53
CA LEU A 237 -42.08 0.07 -0.64
C LEU A 237 -42.05 -0.89 -1.83
N ILE A 238 -40.95 -1.59 -2.07
CA ILE A 238 -40.88 -2.61 -3.13
C ILE A 238 -41.84 -3.76 -2.80
N ALA A 239 -41.88 -4.21 -1.55
CA ALA A 239 -42.80 -5.27 -1.13
C ALA A 239 -44.27 -4.85 -1.33
N SER A 240 -44.65 -3.62 -0.94
CA SER A 240 -46.01 -3.13 -1.18
C SER A 240 -46.32 -2.91 -2.66
N GLY A 241 -45.35 -2.47 -3.45
CA GLY A 241 -45.47 -2.37 -4.90
C GLY A 241 -45.67 -3.73 -5.57
N GLN A 242 -44.93 -4.76 -5.14
CA GLN A 242 -45.10 -6.13 -5.63
C GLN A 242 -46.47 -6.70 -5.28
N GLU A 243 -46.97 -6.45 -4.07
CA GLU A 243 -48.32 -6.83 -3.65
C GLU A 243 -49.40 -6.15 -4.53
N LEU A 244 -49.25 -4.85 -4.78
CA LEU A 244 -50.16 -4.11 -5.66
C LEU A 244 -50.14 -4.66 -7.10
N VAL A 245 -48.96 -4.98 -7.62
CA VAL A 245 -48.81 -5.61 -8.94
C VAL A 245 -49.48 -6.99 -8.98
N ALA A 246 -49.33 -7.81 -7.95
CA ALA A 246 -49.99 -9.10 -7.86
C ALA A 246 -51.53 -8.95 -7.87
N GLN A 247 -52.07 -7.98 -7.12
CA GLN A 247 -53.49 -7.67 -7.11
C GLN A 247 -54.00 -7.18 -8.48
N LEU A 248 -53.23 -6.32 -9.16
CA LEU A 248 -53.53 -5.86 -10.52
C LEU A 248 -53.55 -7.02 -11.52
N ILE A 249 -52.55 -7.90 -11.48
CA ILE A 249 -52.47 -9.09 -12.34
C ILE A 249 -53.69 -9.97 -12.10
N GLN A 250 -54.03 -10.27 -10.84
CA GLN A 250 -55.20 -11.08 -10.51
C GLN A 250 -56.51 -10.44 -10.99
N GLY A 251 -56.65 -9.12 -10.85
CA GLY A 251 -57.80 -8.37 -11.35
C GLY A 251 -57.93 -8.40 -12.88
N ILE A 252 -56.80 -8.30 -13.60
CA ILE A 252 -56.76 -8.42 -15.06
C ILE A 252 -57.11 -9.84 -15.48
N THR A 253 -56.52 -10.86 -14.87
CA THR A 253 -56.83 -12.28 -15.16
C THR A 253 -58.32 -12.56 -14.99
N LYS A 254 -58.92 -12.11 -13.88
CA LYS A 254 -60.35 -12.29 -13.63
C LYS A 254 -61.23 -11.57 -14.68
N LYS A 255 -60.87 -10.36 -15.09
CA LYS A 255 -61.58 -9.65 -16.18
C LYS A 255 -61.43 -10.37 -17.51
N MET A 256 -60.23 -10.89 -17.80
CA MET A 256 -59.94 -11.61 -19.04
C MET A 256 -60.68 -12.96 -19.10
N GLU A 257 -60.77 -13.69 -17.99
CA GLU A 257 -61.59 -14.90 -17.88
C GLU A 257 -63.07 -14.60 -18.13
N ASN A 258 -63.62 -13.54 -17.51
CA ASN A 258 -65.01 -13.12 -17.73
C ASN A 258 -65.29 -12.73 -19.20
N VAL A 259 -64.39 -11.97 -19.81
CA VAL A 259 -64.49 -11.61 -21.24
C VAL A 259 -64.39 -12.85 -22.13
N SER A 260 -63.53 -13.80 -21.80
CA SER A 260 -63.41 -15.07 -22.52
C SER A 260 -64.69 -15.91 -22.43
N GLU A 261 -65.30 -15.99 -21.26
CA GLU A 261 -66.58 -16.68 -21.03
C GLU A 261 -67.72 -16.02 -21.82
N HIS A 262 -67.77 -14.68 -21.83
CA HIS A 262 -68.75 -13.92 -22.60
C HIS A 262 -68.57 -14.13 -24.12
N LEU A 263 -67.33 -14.09 -24.60
CA LEU A 263 -66.99 -14.36 -26.01
C LEU A 263 -67.37 -15.77 -26.43
N GLN A 264 -67.13 -16.77 -25.56
CA GLN A 264 -67.52 -18.15 -25.84
C GLN A 264 -69.05 -18.30 -25.95
N THR A 265 -69.79 -17.62 -25.09
CA THR A 265 -71.26 -17.59 -25.13
C THR A 265 -71.78 -16.92 -26.40
N GLN A 266 -71.23 -15.76 -26.76
CA GLN A 266 -71.56 -15.09 -28.03
C GLN A 266 -71.21 -15.96 -29.24
N GLY A 267 -70.08 -16.66 -29.20
CA GLY A 267 -69.68 -17.60 -30.25
C GLY A 267 -70.73 -18.69 -30.49
N SER A 268 -71.27 -19.28 -29.42
CA SER A 268 -72.36 -20.25 -29.54
C SER A 268 -73.66 -19.65 -30.07
N GLU A 269 -74.03 -18.45 -29.62
CA GLU A 269 -75.27 -17.78 -30.05
C GLU A 269 -75.23 -17.38 -31.54
N VAL A 270 -74.08 -16.90 -32.02
CA VAL A 270 -73.86 -16.60 -33.45
C VAL A 270 -73.95 -17.88 -34.29
N GLN A 271 -73.39 -18.99 -33.81
CA GLN A 271 -73.47 -20.27 -34.52
C GLN A 271 -74.91 -20.79 -34.62
N ASP A 272 -75.70 -20.67 -33.55
CA ASP A 272 -77.12 -21.02 -33.54
C ASP A 272 -77.95 -20.11 -34.46
N SER A 273 -77.68 -18.80 -34.44
CA SER A 273 -78.28 -17.83 -35.36
C SER A 273 -77.96 -18.18 -36.82
N HIS A 274 -76.72 -18.53 -37.13
CA HIS A 274 -76.31 -18.94 -38.48
C HIS A 274 -77.05 -20.21 -38.95
N LYS A 275 -77.29 -21.16 -38.04
CA LYS A 275 -78.09 -22.36 -38.33
C LYS A 275 -79.55 -22.02 -38.62
N ALA A 276 -80.13 -21.05 -37.91
CA ALA A 276 -81.49 -20.56 -38.17
C ALA A 276 -81.60 -19.88 -39.55
N ILE A 277 -80.65 -19.01 -39.91
CA ILE A 277 -80.63 -18.34 -41.22
C ILE A 277 -80.56 -19.35 -42.36
N VAL A 278 -79.71 -20.38 -42.24
CA VAL A 278 -79.60 -21.44 -43.28
C VAL A 278 -80.93 -22.20 -43.43
N LYS A 279 -81.64 -22.44 -42.32
CA LYS A 279 -82.96 -23.09 -42.34
C LYS A 279 -84.01 -22.20 -43.02
N ASP A 280 -84.02 -20.91 -42.72
CA ASP A 280 -84.94 -19.96 -43.35
C ASP A 280 -84.66 -19.81 -44.85
N LEU A 281 -83.39 -19.78 -45.24
CA LEU A 281 -82.98 -19.73 -46.65
C LEU A 281 -83.47 -20.98 -47.43
N ALA A 282 -83.45 -22.15 -46.79
CA ALA A 282 -83.99 -23.37 -47.36
C ALA A 282 -85.52 -23.31 -47.53
N ALA A 283 -86.24 -22.71 -46.57
CA ALA A 283 -87.68 -22.51 -46.66
C ALA A 283 -88.06 -21.55 -47.80
N VAL A 284 -87.35 -20.42 -47.93
CA VAL A 284 -87.56 -19.47 -49.04
C VAL A 284 -87.29 -20.13 -50.40
N ARG A 285 -86.24 -20.95 -50.51
CA ARG A 285 -85.96 -21.73 -51.72
C ARG A 285 -87.12 -22.67 -52.08
N HIS A 286 -87.70 -23.34 -51.09
CA HIS A 286 -88.82 -24.25 -51.34
C HIS A 286 -90.07 -23.51 -51.78
N GLN A 287 -90.37 -22.37 -51.13
CA GLN A 287 -91.49 -21.51 -51.52
C GLN A 287 -91.34 -20.93 -52.93
N ALA A 288 -90.11 -20.58 -53.34
CA ALA A 288 -89.83 -20.14 -54.71
C ALA A 288 -90.07 -21.26 -55.75
N GLN A 289 -89.76 -22.51 -55.43
CA GLN A 289 -90.08 -23.66 -56.30
C GLN A 289 -91.59 -23.88 -56.43
N ASP A 290 -92.34 -23.70 -55.33
CA ASP A 290 -93.79 -23.87 -55.30
C ASP A 290 -94.50 -22.79 -56.16
N ILE A 291 -94.05 -21.53 -56.05
CA ILE A 291 -94.52 -20.44 -56.93
C ILE A 291 -94.23 -20.76 -58.39
N HIS A 292 -93.05 -21.30 -58.70
CA HIS A 292 -92.68 -21.66 -60.07
C HIS A 292 -93.62 -22.72 -60.66
N GLN A 293 -93.94 -23.78 -59.91
CA GLN A 293 -94.90 -24.80 -60.33
C GLN A 293 -96.31 -24.22 -60.56
N LYS A 294 -96.72 -23.26 -59.72
CA LYS A 294 -98.02 -22.60 -59.85
C LYS A 294 -98.11 -21.73 -61.11
N ILE A 295 -97.03 -21.05 -61.48
CA ILE A 295 -96.93 -20.28 -62.72
C ILE A 295 -97.06 -21.21 -63.94
N ASP A 296 -96.34 -22.33 -63.97
CA ASP A 296 -96.43 -23.30 -65.06
C ASP A 296 -97.86 -23.84 -65.25
N HIS A 297 -98.56 -24.12 -64.13
CA HIS A 297 -99.95 -24.54 -64.17
C HIS A 297 -100.88 -23.48 -64.78
N SER A 298 -100.77 -22.22 -64.33
CA SER A 298 -101.57 -21.11 -64.87
C SER A 298 -101.29 -20.82 -66.34
N VAL A 299 -100.04 -20.97 -66.80
CA VAL A 299 -99.69 -20.84 -68.23
C VAL A 299 -100.38 -21.93 -69.06
N SER A 300 -100.44 -23.15 -68.54
CA SER A 300 -101.15 -24.26 -69.21
C SER A 300 -102.66 -24.00 -69.33
N GLU A 301 -103.31 -23.46 -68.28
CA GLU A 301 -104.74 -23.10 -68.34
C GLU A 301 -105.01 -21.96 -69.35
N LEU A 302 -104.10 -20.98 -69.44
CA LEU A 302 -104.22 -19.84 -70.35
C LEU A 302 -104.15 -20.29 -71.82
N LEU A 303 -103.26 -21.23 -72.14
CA LEU A 303 -103.17 -21.84 -73.47
C LEU A 303 -104.46 -22.57 -73.84
N GLN A 304 -105.10 -23.26 -72.88
CA GLN A 304 -106.35 -23.97 -73.10
C GLN A 304 -107.51 -23.00 -73.40
N TYR A 305 -107.59 -21.88 -72.67
CA TYR A 305 -108.59 -20.82 -72.92
C TYR A 305 -108.42 -20.16 -74.29
N GLN A 306 -107.17 -19.97 -74.73
CA GLN A 306 -106.88 -19.39 -76.04
C GLN A 306 -107.37 -20.30 -77.19
N ASP A 307 -107.13 -21.61 -77.09
CA ASP A 307 -107.58 -22.58 -78.08
C ASP A 307 -109.12 -22.61 -78.20
N GLN A 308 -109.81 -22.61 -77.06
CA GLN A 308 -111.27 -22.62 -77.02
C GLN A 308 -111.89 -21.33 -77.62
N THR A 309 -111.24 -20.18 -77.41
CA THR A 309 -111.68 -18.89 -77.98
C THR A 309 -111.51 -18.86 -79.50
N SER A 310 -110.43 -19.45 -80.02
CA SER A 310 -110.18 -19.57 -81.47
C SER A 310 -111.29 -20.37 -82.17
N GLN A 311 -111.71 -21.48 -81.57
CA GLN A 311 -112.79 -22.31 -82.11
C GLN A 311 -114.14 -21.56 -82.16
N TYR A 312 -114.47 -20.78 -81.12
CA TYR A 312 -115.69 -19.97 -81.07
C TYR A 312 -115.75 -18.91 -82.18
N TYR A 313 -114.65 -18.21 -82.45
CA TYR A 313 -114.60 -17.20 -83.52
C TYR A 313 -114.77 -17.82 -84.91
N THR A 314 -114.26 -19.04 -85.11
CA THR A 314 -114.37 -19.77 -86.38
C THR A 314 -115.84 -20.16 -86.69
N ASP A 315 -116.60 -20.60 -85.68
CA ASP A 315 -118.02 -20.96 -85.85
C ASP A 315 -118.92 -19.72 -86.10
N LEU A 316 -118.59 -18.58 -85.50
CA LEU A 316 -119.33 -17.33 -85.68
C LEU A 316 -119.24 -16.81 -87.13
N MET A 317 -118.06 -16.86 -87.75
CA MET A 317 -117.88 -16.43 -89.14
C MET A 317 -118.66 -17.30 -90.13
N LYS A 318 -118.78 -18.60 -89.84
CA LYS A 318 -119.55 -19.54 -90.68
C LYS A 318 -121.05 -19.24 -90.68
N LYS A 319 -121.59 -18.73 -89.56
CA LYS A 319 -123.01 -18.33 -89.44
C LYS A 319 -123.30 -16.99 -90.13
N LEU A 320 -122.34 -16.06 -90.17
CA LEU A 320 -122.47 -14.78 -90.89
C LEU A 320 -122.53 -14.97 -92.42
N GLU A 321 -121.77 -15.91 -92.97
CA GLU A 321 -121.80 -16.25 -94.40
C GLU A 321 -123.19 -16.76 -94.86
N HIS A 322 -123.86 -17.54 -94.00
CA HIS A 322 -125.19 -18.08 -94.27
C HIS A 322 -126.32 -17.02 -94.26
N ILE A 323 -126.17 -15.96 -93.45
CA ILE A 323 -127.14 -14.85 -93.37
C ILE A 323 -127.09 -13.99 -94.64
N ASN A 324 -125.90 -13.78 -95.22
CA ASN A 324 -125.74 -12.99 -96.45
C ASN A 324 -126.42 -13.65 -97.66
N GLY A 325 -126.39 -14.99 -97.74
CA GLY A 325 -127.08 -15.75 -98.79
C GLY A 325 -128.61 -15.61 -98.74
N THR A 326 -129.19 -15.52 -97.53
CA THR A 326 -130.65 -15.44 -97.32
C THR A 326 -131.23 -14.05 -97.66
N LEU A 327 -130.44 -12.99 -97.50
CA LEU A 327 -130.84 -11.61 -97.81
C LEU A 327 -130.83 -11.32 -99.34
N GLY A 328 -129.93 -11.97 -100.09
CA GLY A 328 -129.89 -11.87 -101.55
C GLY A 328 -131.11 -12.48 -102.24
N ALA A 329 -131.62 -13.60 -101.71
CA ALA A 329 -132.80 -14.28 -102.28
C ALA A 329 -134.12 -13.50 -102.07
N THR A 330 -134.22 -12.73 -100.98
CA THR A 330 -135.42 -11.95 -100.64
C THR A 330 -135.52 -10.64 -101.44
N LEU A 331 -134.39 -10.00 -101.78
CA LEU A 331 -134.39 -8.82 -102.66
C LEU A 331 -134.82 -9.14 -104.09
N HIS A 332 -134.42 -10.30 -104.62
CA HIS A 332 -134.80 -10.73 -105.97
C HIS A 332 -136.30 -11.05 -106.11
N PHE A 333 -136.98 -11.39 -105.02
CA PHE A 333 -138.43 -11.68 -105.01
C PHE A 333 -139.27 -10.39 -104.98
N LEU A 334 -138.78 -9.33 -104.31
CA LEU A 334 -139.45 -8.03 -104.24
C LEU A 334 -139.42 -7.27 -105.58
N ASP A 335 -138.28 -7.29 -106.28
CA ASP A 335 -138.11 -6.65 -107.59
C ASP A 335 -139.05 -7.25 -108.67
N LYS A 336 -139.27 -8.58 -108.59
CA LYS A 336 -140.14 -9.33 -109.50
C LYS A 336 -141.64 -9.12 -109.22
N MET A 337 -142.02 -8.70 -108.01
CA MET A 337 -143.39 -8.30 -107.70
C MET A 337 -143.68 -6.86 -108.13
N GLN A 338 -142.71 -5.96 -108.00
CA GLN A 338 -142.86 -4.55 -108.36
C GLN A 338 -143.11 -4.37 -109.86
N SER A 339 -142.32 -5.04 -110.71
CA SER A 339 -142.50 -5.01 -112.17
C SER A 339 -143.85 -5.53 -112.65
N ARG A 340 -144.41 -6.56 -111.99
CA ARG A 340 -145.74 -7.12 -112.33
C ARG A 340 -146.92 -6.20 -112.01
N ILE A 341 -146.75 -5.31 -111.02
CA ILE A 341 -147.79 -4.36 -110.59
C ILE A 341 -147.83 -3.15 -111.53
N GLU A 342 -146.66 -2.65 -111.96
CA GLU A 342 -146.57 -1.53 -112.93
C GLU A 342 -147.13 -1.89 -114.31
N GLU A 343 -146.95 -3.14 -114.77
CA GLU A 343 -147.45 -3.60 -116.08
C GLU A 343 -148.99 -3.69 -116.12
N ARG A 344 -149.63 -4.02 -114.99
CA ARG A 344 -151.10 -4.08 -114.87
C ARG A 344 -151.74 -2.69 -114.73
N LEU A 345 -151.01 -1.70 -114.19
CA LEU A 345 -151.50 -0.34 -114.00
C LEU A 345 -151.56 0.46 -115.32
N HIS A 346 -150.57 0.26 -116.20
CA HIS A 346 -150.55 0.91 -117.53
C HIS A 346 -151.70 0.46 -118.44
N MET A 347 -152.19 -0.78 -118.29
CA MET A 347 -153.27 -1.31 -119.13
C MET A 347 -154.66 -0.76 -118.75
N ILE A 348 -154.82 -0.18 -117.55
CA ILE A 348 -156.08 0.39 -117.07
C ILE A 348 -156.17 1.91 -117.37
N GLN A 349 -155.04 2.59 -117.56
CA GLN A 349 -155.00 4.03 -117.88
C GLN A 349 -155.11 4.36 -119.38
N ALA A 350 -155.10 3.38 -120.29
CA ALA A 350 -155.02 3.67 -121.72
C ALA A 350 -156.37 3.94 -122.44
N THR A 351 -157.55 3.50 -121.97
CA THR A 351 -158.78 3.64 -122.80
C THR A 351 -160.11 3.79 -122.05
N SER A 352 -160.14 4.59 -120.98
CA SER A 352 -161.36 5.34 -120.58
C SER A 352 -161.10 6.84 -120.63
N ALA A 353 -160.89 7.34 -121.85
CA ALA A 353 -161.16 8.72 -122.24
C ALA A 353 -162.11 8.63 -123.45
N GLY A 354 -163.37 9.05 -123.27
CA GLY A 354 -164.36 9.10 -124.32
C GLY A 354 -164.32 10.41 -125.11
N GLN A 355 -164.69 10.30 -126.39
CA GLN A 355 -165.44 11.25 -127.23
C GLN A 355 -165.00 12.72 -127.31
N VAL A 356 -164.35 13.07 -128.43
CA VAL A 356 -164.93 13.87 -129.54
C VAL A 356 -164.47 13.25 -130.86
#